data_AF-A0A9Q5CP90-F1
#
_entry.id   AF-A0A9Q5CP90-F1
#
_cell.length_a   1.000
_cell.length_b   1.000
_cell.length_c   1.000
_cell.angle_alpha   90.00
_cell.angle_beta   90.00
_cell.angle_gamma   90.00
#
_symmetry.space_group_name_H-M   'P 1'
#
loop_
_entity.id
_entity.type
_entity.pdbx_description
1 polymer ?
#
loop_
_entity_poly.entity_id
_entity_poly.type
_entity_poly.pdbx_seq_one_letter_code
_entity_poly.pdbx_strand_id
1 'polypeptide(L)'
;MNYKYEYKSLEERESLITTHSNLFLVEEQNITDGNFLIFVDEETKNQLLVQQTIRGRVNTITAYASLDNNSVDSLENAIIEYETNLITGGIF
;
A
#
# COMPACT_ATOMS: atom_id res chain seq x y z
N MET A 1 2.04 -9.75 -5.86
CA MET A 1 3.37 -10.34 -5.62
C MET A 1 4.42 -9.25 -5.50
N ASN A 2 5.39 -9.42 -4.58
CA ASN A 2 6.53 -8.51 -4.42
C ASN A 2 7.78 -9.11 -5.06
N TYR A 3 8.55 -8.29 -5.77
CA TYR A 3 9.79 -8.65 -6.45
C TYR A 3 10.93 -7.81 -5.92
N LYS A 4 12.06 -8.43 -5.56
CA LYS A 4 13.22 -7.76 -4.96
C LYS A 4 14.44 -7.99 -5.84
N TYR A 5 15.09 -6.91 -6.26
CA TYR A 5 16.30 -6.96 -7.09
C TYR A 5 17.42 -6.15 -6.45
N GLU A 6 18.60 -6.76 -6.32
CA GLU A 6 19.80 -6.09 -5.84
C GLU A 6 20.51 -5.36 -6.99
N TYR A 7 21.10 -4.20 -6.71
CA TYR A 7 22.00 -3.50 -7.65
C TYR A 7 23.27 -3.02 -6.95
N LYS A 8 24.37 -2.97 -7.70
CA LYS A 8 25.69 -2.57 -7.19
C LYS A 8 26.18 -1.27 -7.80
N SER A 9 25.55 -0.83 -8.88
CA SER A 9 25.85 0.44 -9.55
C SER A 9 24.57 1.19 -9.94
N LEU A 10 24.72 2.49 -10.20
CA LEU A 10 23.62 3.32 -10.69
C LEU A 10 23.12 2.86 -12.07
N GLU A 11 24.03 2.37 -12.92
CA GLU A 11 23.68 1.86 -14.25
C GLU A 11 22.83 0.60 -14.18
N GLU A 12 23.15 -0.33 -13.26
CA GLU A 12 22.31 -1.49 -12.97
C GLU A 12 20.95 -1.08 -12.39
N ARG A 13 20.91 -0.07 -11.52
CA ARG A 13 19.66 0.46 -10.97
C ARG A 13 18.73 0.95 -12.08
N GLU A 14 19.23 1.81 -12.97
CA GLU A 14 18.45 2.33 -14.11
C GLU A 14 18.04 1.21 -15.09
N SER A 15 18.93 0.24 -15.31
CA SER A 15 18.62 -0.94 -16.12
C SER A 15 17.48 -1.75 -15.51
N LEU A 16 17.51 -2.02 -14.19
CA LEU A 16 16.44 -2.75 -13.50
C LEU A 16 15.10 -2.01 -13.57
N ILE A 17 15.09 -0.68 -13.40
CA ILE A 17 13.87 0.13 -13.54
C ILE A 17 13.31 0.04 -14.96
N THR A 18 14.17 0.08 -15.96
CA THR A 18 13.76 0.02 -17.38
C THR A 18 13.25 -1.38 -17.74
N THR A 19 13.98 -2.42 -17.35
CA THR A 19 13.65 -3.82 -17.63
C THR A 19 12.34 -4.26 -16.95
N HIS A 20 12.05 -3.75 -15.76
CA HIS A 20 10.83 -4.06 -15.01
C HIS A 20 9.80 -2.94 -15.07
N SER A 21 9.77 -2.18 -16.17
CA SER A 21 8.82 -1.09 -16.40
C SER A 21 7.34 -1.52 -16.41
N ASN A 22 7.08 -2.82 -16.53
CA ASN A 22 5.77 -3.43 -16.37
C ASN A 22 5.35 -3.65 -14.90
N LEU A 23 6.25 -3.42 -13.94
CA LEU A 23 6.00 -3.49 -12.51
C LEU A 23 6.11 -2.09 -11.88
N PHE A 24 5.51 -1.93 -10.71
CA PHE A 24 5.55 -0.67 -9.99
C PHE A 24 6.65 -0.69 -8.93
N LEU A 25 7.62 0.22 -9.04
CA LEU A 25 8.61 0.45 -7.99
C LEU A 25 7.92 1.07 -6.77
N VAL A 26 7.97 0.38 -5.64
CA VAL A 26 7.34 0.84 -4.39
C VAL A 26 8.34 1.29 -3.35
N GLU A 27 9.57 0.76 -3.39
CA GLU A 27 10.58 1.03 -2.39
C GLU A 27 11.99 0.82 -2.95
N GLU A 28 12.93 1.63 -2.46
CA GLU A 28 14.35 1.46 -2.66
C GLU A 28 15.03 1.35 -1.28
N GLN A 29 15.75 0.26 -1.04
CA GLN A 29 16.39 -0.05 0.23
C GLN A 29 17.91 -0.04 0.06
N ASN A 30 18.57 0.97 0.62
CA ASN A 30 20.03 1.05 0.67
C ASN A 30 20.49 0.70 2.10
N ILE A 31 20.76 -0.58 2.36
CA ILE A 31 21.11 -1.11 3.69
C ILE A 31 22.51 -1.72 3.67
N THR A 32 23.05 -2.08 4.86
CA THR A 32 24.41 -2.61 5.00
C THR A 32 24.67 -3.84 4.13
N ASP A 33 23.64 -4.65 3.88
CA ASP A 33 23.72 -5.89 3.10
C ASP A 33 23.65 -5.65 1.57
N GLY A 34 23.36 -4.42 1.12
CA GLY A 34 23.27 -4.08 -0.29
C GLY A 34 22.17 -3.07 -0.61
N ASN A 35 22.07 -2.75 -1.90
CA ASN A 35 21.04 -1.85 -2.41
C ASN A 35 19.99 -2.64 -3.18
N PHE A 36 18.72 -2.40 -2.90
CA PHE A 36 17.63 -3.18 -3.45
C PHE A 36 16.50 -2.30 -3.96
N LEU A 37 15.90 -2.71 -5.08
CA LEU A 37 14.65 -2.18 -5.59
C LEU A 37 13.53 -3.21 -5.34
N ILE A 38 12.43 -2.73 -4.75
CA ILE A 38 11.23 -3.53 -4.51
C ILE A 38 10.15 -3.10 -5.50
N PHE A 39 9.71 -4.05 -6.31
CA PHE A 39 8.63 -3.87 -7.27
C PHE A 39 7.41 -4.70 -6.89
N VAL A 40 6.24 -4.26 -7.33
CA VAL A 40 4.98 -4.99 -7.18
C VAL A 40 4.20 -5.02 -8.48
N ASP A 41 3.34 -6.02 -8.65
CA ASP A 41 2.35 -6.03 -9.72
C ASP A 41 1.21 -5.03 -9.47
N GLU A 42 0.39 -4.81 -10.51
CA GLU A 42 -0.72 -3.87 -10.47
C GLU A 42 -1.78 -4.24 -9.41
N GLU A 43 -2.07 -5.53 -9.26
CA GLU A 43 -3.04 -6.01 -8.28
C GLU A 43 -2.60 -5.65 -6.85
N THR A 44 -1.34 -5.93 -6.52
CA THR A 44 -0.76 -5.63 -5.20
C THR A 44 -0.67 -4.13 -4.97
N LYS A 45 -0.32 -3.35 -6.02
CA LYS A 45 -0.37 -1.89 -5.94
C LYS A 45 -1.78 -1.41 -5.56
N ASN A 46 -2.82 -1.94 -6.22
CA ASN A 46 -4.19 -1.55 -5.94
C ASN A 46 -4.60 -1.92 -4.51
N GLN A 47 -4.20 -3.10 -4.03
CA GLN A 47 -4.40 -3.50 -2.64
C GLN A 47 -3.70 -2.55 -1.65
N LEU A 48 -2.45 -2.16 -1.92
CA LEU A 48 -1.70 -1.20 -1.09
C LEU A 48 -2.37 0.18 -1.06
N LEU A 49 -2.87 0.67 -2.20
CA LEU A 49 -3.59 1.94 -2.29
C LEU A 49 -4.90 1.92 -1.48
N VAL A 50 -5.64 0.81 -1.55
CA VAL A 50 -6.86 0.60 -0.76
C VAL A 50 -6.52 0.61 0.74
N GLN A 51 -5.49 -0.13 1.17
CA GLN A 51 -5.07 -0.16 2.57
C GLN A 51 -4.63 1.22 3.10
N GLN A 52 -3.87 1.98 2.32
CA GLN A 52 -3.45 3.34 2.71
C GLN A 52 -4.66 4.29 2.85
N THR A 53 -5.61 4.20 1.92
CA THR A 53 -6.84 4.99 1.96
C THR A 53 -7.68 4.65 3.18
N ILE A 54 -7.86 3.36 3.49
CA ILE A 54 -8.59 2.91 4.68
C ILE A 54 -7.88 3.39 5.94
N ARG A 55 -6.57 3.19 6.06
CA ARG A 55 -5.79 3.64 7.22
C ARG A 55 -5.93 5.15 7.45
N GLY A 56 -5.89 5.95 6.38
CA GLY A 56 -6.11 7.40 6.47
C GLY A 56 -7.51 7.75 7.00
N ARG A 57 -8.54 7.04 6.53
CA ARG A 57 -9.92 7.20 7.00
C ARG A 57 -10.09 6.77 8.46
N VAL A 58 -9.53 5.62 8.86
CA VAL A 58 -9.53 5.13 10.25
C VAL A 58 -8.90 6.17 11.16
N ASN A 59 -7.69 6.64 10.85
CA ASN A 59 -7.00 7.65 11.67
C ASN A 59 -7.82 8.93 11.84
N THR A 60 -8.46 9.39 10.75
CA THR A 60 -9.30 10.58 10.75
C THR A 60 -10.52 10.38 11.64
N ILE A 61 -11.19 9.24 11.52
CA ILE A 61 -12.35 8.87 12.31
C ILE A 61 -12.00 8.71 13.79
N THR A 62 -10.90 8.02 14.11
CA THR A 62 -10.40 7.88 15.49
C THR A 62 -10.08 9.24 16.10
N ALA A 63 -9.50 10.16 15.33
CA ALA A 63 -9.25 11.53 15.79
C ALA A 63 -10.56 12.27 16.12
N TYR A 64 -11.61 12.13 15.31
CA TYR A 64 -12.92 12.71 15.59
C TYR A 64 -13.64 12.05 16.78
N ALA A 65 -13.65 10.72 16.86
CA ALA A 65 -14.28 10.00 17.97
C ALA A 65 -13.62 10.31 19.33
N SER A 66 -12.31 10.54 19.33
CA SER A 66 -11.55 10.94 20.52
C SER A 66 -11.87 12.37 21.00
N LEU A 67 -12.43 13.23 20.15
CA LEU A 67 -12.85 14.59 20.52
C LEU A 67 -14.25 14.61 21.16
N ASP A 68 -15.11 13.64 20.80
CA ASP A 68 -16.54 13.67 21.13
C ASP A 68 -16.99 12.60 22.15
N ASN A 69 -16.06 11.80 22.74
CA ASN A 69 -16.35 10.67 23.63
C ASN A 69 -17.32 9.62 23.05
N ASN A 70 -17.49 9.55 21.73
CA ASN A 70 -18.32 8.55 21.06
C ASN A 70 -17.55 7.22 20.93
N SER A 71 -18.21 6.09 21.24
CA SER A 71 -17.59 4.77 21.19
C SER A 71 -17.09 4.43 19.79
N VAL A 72 -15.84 3.95 19.71
CA VAL A 72 -15.13 3.52 18.50
C VAL A 72 -15.81 2.32 17.82
N ASP A 73 -16.64 1.56 18.55
CA ASP A 73 -17.24 0.28 18.10
C ASP A 73 -18.20 0.43 16.90
N SER A 74 -18.87 1.58 16.75
CA SER A 74 -19.78 1.81 15.62
C SER A 74 -19.04 2.16 14.32
N LEU A 75 -17.77 2.53 14.43
CA LEU A 75 -16.96 3.02 13.31
C LEU A 75 -16.12 1.91 12.69
N GLU A 76 -15.64 0.95 13.48
CA GLU A 76 -14.99 -0.27 12.97
C GLU A 76 -15.94 -1.07 12.06
N ASN A 77 -17.21 -1.22 12.44
CA ASN A 77 -18.21 -1.91 11.61
C ASN A 77 -18.44 -1.23 10.25
N ALA A 78 -18.44 0.10 10.19
CA ALA A 78 -18.61 0.84 8.93
C ALA A 78 -17.38 0.72 8.01
N ILE A 79 -16.19 0.55 8.59
CA ILE A 79 -14.95 0.30 7.85
C ILE A 79 -14.95 -1.12 7.28
N ILE A 80 -15.32 -2.13 8.08
CA ILE A 80 -15.47 -3.52 7.64
C ILE A 80 -16.50 -3.64 6.52
N GLU A 81 -17.63 -2.94 6.61
CA GLU A 81 -18.66 -2.94 5.57
C GLU A 81 -18.16 -2.30 4.25
N TYR A 82 -17.38 -1.22 4.33
CA TYR A 82 -16.76 -0.59 3.15
C TYR A 82 -15.67 -1.48 2.52
N GLU A 83 -14.86 -2.15 3.33
CA GLU A 83 -13.88 -3.15 2.88
C GLU A 83 -14.55 -4.31 2.14
N THR A 84 -15.65 -4.83 2.71
CA THR A 84 -16.42 -5.92 2.11
C THR A 84 -16.97 -5.52 0.74
N ASN A 85 -17.49 -4.29 0.61
CA ASN A 85 -18.04 -3.76 -0.65
C ASN A 85 -16.98 -3.44 -1.73
N LEU A 86 -15.77 -3.06 -1.33
CA LEU A 86 -14.66 -2.85 -2.27
C LEU A 86 -14.09 -4.18 -2.80
N ILE A 87 -14.10 -5.23 -1.98
CA ILE A 87 -13.56 -6.55 -2.34
C ILE A 87 -14.56 -7.35 -3.20
N THR A 88 -15.86 -7.22 -2.94
CA THR A 88 -16.90 -7.96 -3.69
C THR A 88 -17.28 -7.33 -5.02
N GLY A 89 -16.77 -6.14 -5.32
CA GLY A 89 -17.07 -5.41 -6.54
C GLY A 89 -18.50 -4.89 -6.52
N GLY A 90 -18.65 -3.57 -6.38
CA GLY A 90 -19.93 -2.91 -6.62
C GLY A 90 -20.46 -3.25 -8.02
N ILE A 91 -21.38 -4.21 -8.08
CA ILE A 91 -22.37 -4.33 -9.13
C ILE A 91 -23.51 -3.39 -8.74
N PHE A 92 -23.47 -2.16 -9.21
CA PHE A 92 -24.65 -1.34 -9.49
C PHE A 92 -24.36 -0.43 -10.69
#